data_AF-A0A356W029-F1
#
_entry.id   AF-A0A356W029-F1
#
_cell.length_a   1.000
_cell.length_b   1.000
_cell.length_c   1.000
_cell.angle_alpha   90.00
_cell.angle_beta   90.00
_cell.angle_gamma   90.00
#
_symmetry.space_group_name_H-M   'P 1'
#
loop_
_entity.id
_entity.type
_entity.pdbx_description
1 polymer ?
#
loop_
_entity_poly.entity_id
_entity_poly.type
_entity_poly.pdbx_seq_one_letter_code
_entity_poly.pdbx_strand_id
1 'polypeptide(L)'
;MAKLKYNRRGRLLFTREMKREYTILAPMMAPIHFRLMINVLRNCGYHFELLDTSSPNIVQEGLKYVHNDACYPALLVIGQFIDALHSGKYDLNKTALVITQTGGGCRASNYIHLLRKALK
;
A
#
# COMPACT_ATOMS: atom_id res chain seq x y z
N MET A 1 22.55 -0.33 3.91
CA MET A 1 21.60 0.64 4.46
C MET A 1 21.29 1.67 3.39
N ALA A 2 20.02 1.73 2.99
CA ALA A 2 19.54 2.64 1.98
C ALA A 2 19.78 4.10 2.40
N LYS A 3 20.32 4.90 1.48
CA LYS A 3 20.47 6.34 1.70
C LYS A 3 19.12 7.01 1.59
N LEU A 4 18.66 7.62 2.68
CA LEU A 4 17.39 8.37 2.69
C LEU A 4 17.52 9.63 1.84
N LYS A 5 16.59 9.82 0.89
CA LYS A 5 16.52 11.03 0.06
C LYS A 5 15.16 11.68 0.23
N TYR A 6 15.15 12.96 0.55
CA TYR A 6 13.93 13.73 0.76
C TYR A 6 13.74 14.75 -0.36
N ASN A 7 12.49 15.02 -0.72
CA ASN A 7 12.16 16.09 -1.66
C ASN A 7 12.10 17.47 -0.95
N ARG A 8 11.91 18.54 -1.73
CA ARG A 8 11.80 19.93 -1.21
C ARG A 8 10.71 20.15 -0.16
N ARG A 9 9.69 19.26 -0.10
CA ARG A 9 8.59 19.31 0.87
C ARG A 9 8.80 18.38 2.08
N GLY A 10 10.01 17.83 2.25
CA GLY A 10 10.35 16.92 3.36
C GLY A 10 9.80 15.50 3.21
N ARG A 11 9.25 15.11 2.06
CA ARG A 11 8.76 13.75 1.83
C ARG A 11 9.91 12.82 1.45
N LEU A 12 10.01 11.68 2.14
CA LEU A 12 10.94 10.60 1.79
C LEU A 12 10.60 10.02 0.42
N LEU A 13 11.61 9.93 -0.45
CA LEU A 13 11.54 9.32 -1.77
C LEU A 13 12.00 7.88 -1.69
N PHE A 14 11.30 6.99 -2.40
CA PHE A 14 11.73 5.61 -2.55
C PHE A 14 13.00 5.55 -3.39
N THR A 15 14.10 5.01 -2.84
CA THR A 15 15.40 4.97 -3.53
C THR A 15 15.68 3.60 -4.14
N ARG A 16 16.73 3.54 -4.98
CA ARG A 16 17.15 2.28 -5.62
C ARG A 16 17.67 1.26 -4.61
N GLU A 17 18.23 1.71 -3.49
CA GLU A 17 18.71 0.84 -2.42
C GLU A 17 17.53 0.23 -1.65
N MET A 18 16.46 1.01 -1.42
CA MET A 18 15.24 0.53 -0.74
C MET A 18 14.59 -0.64 -1.47
N LYS A 19 14.72 -0.73 -2.80
CA LYS A 19 14.24 -1.87 -3.60
C LYS A 19 14.63 -3.23 -3.01
N ARG A 20 15.86 -3.35 -2.49
CA ARG A 20 16.40 -4.60 -1.92
C ARG A 20 16.16 -4.72 -0.42
N GLU A 21 16.10 -3.59 0.29
CA GLU A 21 16.06 -3.55 1.75
C GLU A 21 14.64 -3.48 2.34
N TYR A 22 13.65 -3.00 1.57
CA TYR A 22 12.29 -2.73 2.06
C TYR A 22 11.32 -3.82 1.60
N THR A 23 10.39 -4.20 2.47
CA THR A 23 9.20 -4.98 2.10
C THR A 23 8.17 -4.02 1.51
N ILE A 24 7.68 -4.33 0.31
CA ILE A 24 6.74 -3.51 -0.43
C ILE A 24 5.38 -4.21 -0.43
N LEU A 25 4.42 -3.63 0.29
CA LEU A 25 3.06 -4.16 0.38
C LEU A 25 2.21 -3.61 -0.77
N ALA A 26 1.51 -4.51 -1.45
CA ALA A 26 0.52 -4.19 -2.47
C ALA A 26 -0.84 -4.81 -2.10
N PRO A 27 -1.96 -4.12 -2.33
CA PRO A 27 -3.28 -4.63 -2.02
C PRO A 27 -3.74 -5.59 -3.12
N MET A 28 -4.55 -6.58 -2.76
CA MET A 28 -5.19 -7.44 -3.75
C MET A 28 -6.33 -6.71 -4.45
N MET A 29 -6.10 -6.25 -5.68
CA MET A 29 -7.14 -5.61 -6.50
C MET A 29 -7.70 -6.52 -7.61
N ALA A 30 -6.88 -7.42 -8.14
CA ALA A 30 -7.29 -8.38 -9.16
C ALA A 30 -6.44 -9.66 -9.04
N PRO A 31 -7.01 -10.81 -8.63
CA PRO A 31 -6.26 -12.02 -8.27
C PRO A 31 -5.23 -12.49 -9.31
N ILE A 32 -5.65 -12.65 -10.55
CA ILE A 32 -4.80 -13.18 -11.62
C ILE A 32 -3.69 -12.18 -11.97
N HIS A 33 -4.06 -10.92 -12.22
CA HIS A 33 -3.14 -9.88 -12.66
C HIS A 33 -2.09 -9.54 -11.61
N PHE A 34 -2.49 -9.38 -10.34
CA PHE A 34 -1.57 -8.98 -9.29
C PHE A 34 -0.64 -10.12 -8.89
N ARG A 35 -1.10 -11.38 -8.88
CA ARG A 35 -0.21 -12.52 -8.65
C ARG A 35 0.89 -12.60 -9.70
N LEU A 36 0.55 -12.40 -10.98
CA LEU A 36 1.54 -12.37 -12.06
C LEU A 36 2.48 -11.17 -11.92
N MET A 37 1.94 -9.96 -11.79
CA MET A 37 2.72 -8.72 -11.71
C MET A 37 3.69 -8.72 -10.52
N ILE A 38 3.24 -9.16 -9.35
CA ILE A 38 4.08 -9.25 -8.14
C ILE A 38 5.23 -10.23 -8.35
N ASN A 39 4.99 -11.38 -8.98
CA ASN A 39 6.06 -12.33 -9.30
C ASN A 39 7.08 -11.75 -10.28
N VAL A 40 6.64 -10.99 -11.30
CA VAL A 40 7.56 -10.28 -12.19
C VAL A 40 8.40 -9.26 -11.42
N LEU A 41 7.79 -8.46 -10.55
CA LEU A 41 8.50 -7.47 -9.72
C LEU A 41 9.48 -8.14 -8.75
N ARG A 42 9.11 -9.28 -8.15
CA ARG A 42 10.04 -10.09 -7.35
C ARG A 42 11.23 -10.55 -8.17
N ASN A 43 11.02 -11.02 -9.39
CA ASN A 43 12.11 -11.41 -10.30
C ASN A 43 13.00 -10.21 -10.70
N CYS A 44 12.45 -9.00 -10.74
CA CYS A 44 13.23 -7.79 -10.90
C CYS A 44 14.06 -7.41 -9.64
N GLY A 45 13.97 -8.16 -8.54
CA GLY A 45 14.74 -7.95 -7.32
C GLY A 45 14.09 -6.99 -6.31
N TYR A 46 12.76 -6.84 -6.35
CA TYR A 46 11.99 -6.15 -5.32
C TYR A 46 11.43 -7.15 -4.30
N HIS A 47 11.36 -6.79 -3.03
CA HIS A 47 10.70 -7.63 -2.01
C HIS A 47 9.21 -7.27 -1.87
N PHE A 48 8.40 -7.74 -2.80
CA PHE A 48 6.95 -7.49 -2.78
C PHE A 48 6.17 -8.54 -2.00
N GLU A 49 5.13 -8.08 -1.30
CA GLU A 49 4.10 -8.93 -0.70
C GLU A 49 2.71 -8.45 -1.14
N LEU A 50 1.88 -9.41 -1.53
CA LEU A 50 0.51 -9.16 -1.95
C LEU A 50 -0.40 -9.43 -0.76
N LEU A 51 -1.12 -8.41 -0.31
CA LEU A 51 -2.10 -8.52 0.77
C LEU A 51 -3.37 -9.18 0.22
N ASP A 52 -3.46 -10.50 0.35
CA ASP A 52 -4.61 -11.30 -0.08
C ASP A 52 -5.53 -11.73 1.08
N THR A 53 -5.39 -11.07 2.23
CA THR A 53 -6.23 -11.29 3.41
C THR A 53 -7.66 -10.77 3.21
N SER A 54 -8.63 -11.45 3.81
CA SER A 54 -10.06 -11.15 3.74
C SER A 54 -10.75 -11.14 5.12
N SER A 55 -10.02 -10.77 6.17
CA SER A 55 -10.54 -10.68 7.54
C SER A 55 -11.63 -9.61 7.68
N PRO A 56 -12.69 -9.82 8.48
CA PRO A 56 -13.64 -8.77 8.85
C PRO A 56 -12.97 -7.54 9.48
N ASN A 57 -11.79 -7.71 10.10
CA ASN A 57 -11.03 -6.62 10.69
C ASN A 57 -10.61 -5.56 9.65
N ILE A 58 -10.38 -5.95 8.39
CA ILE A 58 -10.05 -5.04 7.28
C ILE A 58 -11.15 -4.00 7.11
N VAL A 59 -12.42 -4.42 7.20
CA VAL A 59 -13.56 -3.50 7.06
C VAL A 59 -13.61 -2.55 8.25
N GLN A 60 -13.36 -3.06 9.47
CA GLN A 60 -13.35 -2.25 10.68
C GLN A 60 -12.23 -1.22 10.67
N GLU A 61 -11.00 -1.62 10.32
CA GLU A 61 -9.88 -0.68 10.12
C GLU A 61 -10.20 0.34 9.03
N GLY A 62 -10.75 -0.11 7.89
CA GLY A 62 -11.17 0.80 6.82
C GLY A 62 -12.16 1.86 7.29
N LEU A 63 -13.20 1.48 8.05
CA LEU A 63 -14.22 2.38 8.59
C LEU A 63 -13.68 3.37 9.64
N LYS A 64 -12.61 3.01 10.37
CA LYS A 64 -11.97 3.92 11.33
C LYS A 64 -11.28 5.11 10.66
N TYR A 65 -10.70 4.90 9.48
CA TYR A 65 -9.86 5.90 8.80
C TYR A 65 -10.48 6.51 7.54
N VAL A 66 -11.50 5.87 6.98
CA VAL A 66 -12.17 6.29 5.74
C VAL A 66 -13.66 6.41 5.99
N HIS A 67 -14.21 7.57 5.66
CA HIS A 67 -15.64 7.82 5.80
C HIS A 67 -16.45 6.89 4.88
N ASN A 68 -17.64 6.48 5.33
CA ASN A 68 -18.48 5.49 4.66
C ASN A 68 -19.16 5.98 3.36
N ASP A 69 -19.02 7.26 3.03
CA ASP A 69 -19.44 7.85 1.75
C ASP A 69 -18.39 7.64 0.63
N ALA A 70 -17.20 7.16 0.98
CA ALA A 70 -16.20 6.72 0.02
C ALA A 70 -16.65 5.44 -0.66
N CYS A 71 -16.14 5.18 -1.87
CA CYS A 71 -16.41 3.92 -2.53
C CYS A 71 -15.83 2.75 -1.72
N TYR A 72 -16.62 1.70 -1.54
CA TYR A 72 -16.27 0.54 -0.73
C TYR A 72 -14.89 -0.08 -1.04
N PRO A 73 -14.42 -0.17 -2.31
CA PRO A 73 -13.08 -0.67 -2.57
C PRO A 73 -11.95 0.22 -2.01
N ALA A 74 -12.16 1.53 -1.84
CA ALA A 74 -11.21 2.42 -1.17
C ALA A 74 -11.04 2.00 0.29
N LEU A 75 -12.17 1.76 0.95
CA LEU A 75 -12.24 1.32 2.33
C LEU A 75 -11.53 -0.02 2.53
N LEU A 76 -11.79 -1.00 1.66
CA LEU A 76 -11.12 -2.30 1.73
C LEU A 76 -9.62 -2.20 1.48
N VAL A 77 -9.19 -1.46 0.46
CA VAL A 77 -7.76 -1.34 0.14
C VAL A 77 -7.00 -0.62 1.26
N ILE A 78 -7.56 0.47 1.79
CA ILE A 78 -6.94 1.21 2.90
C ILE A 78 -6.97 0.35 4.16
N GLY A 79 -8.10 -0.31 4.45
CA GLY A 79 -8.22 -1.24 5.56
C GLY A 79 -7.20 -2.38 5.49
N GLN A 80 -6.94 -2.95 4.31
CA GLN A 80 -5.94 -4.01 4.13
C GLN A 80 -4.54 -3.51 4.49
N PHE A 81 -4.18 -2.30 4.06
CA PHE A 81 -2.90 -1.71 4.44
C PHE A 81 -2.78 -1.47 5.93
N ILE A 82 -3.79 -0.87 6.55
CA ILE A 82 -3.77 -0.56 7.98
C ILE A 82 -3.73 -1.84 8.82
N ASP A 83 -4.57 -2.83 8.51
CA ASP A 83 -4.57 -4.15 9.14
C ASP A 83 -3.19 -4.82 9.04
N ALA A 84 -2.57 -4.79 7.85
CA ALA A 84 -1.23 -5.31 7.64
C ALA A 84 -0.18 -4.59 8.51
N LEU A 85 -0.21 -3.26 8.56
CA LEU A 85 0.72 -2.49 9.39
C LEU A 85 0.51 -2.71 10.89
N HIS A 86 -0.72 -2.91 11.35
CA HIS A 86 -1.05 -3.22 12.74
C HIS A 86 -0.79 -4.68 13.14
N SER A 87 -0.60 -5.59 12.17
CA SER A 87 -0.42 -7.02 12.43
C SER A 87 0.85 -7.40 13.21
N GLY A 88 1.82 -6.48 13.33
CA GLY A 88 3.13 -6.74 13.94
C GLY A 88 4.08 -7.59 13.09
N LYS A 89 3.66 -8.01 11.89
CA LYS A 89 4.48 -8.86 10.99
C LYS A 89 5.59 -8.11 10.26
N TYR A 90 5.50 -6.79 10.14
CA TYR A 90 6.40 -5.98 9.32
C TYR A 90 7.18 -4.95 10.14
N ASP A 91 8.44 -4.74 9.77
CA ASP A 91 9.24 -3.61 10.27
C ASP A 91 8.76 -2.31 9.60
N LEU A 92 8.04 -1.47 10.34
CA LEU A 92 7.47 -0.22 9.84
C LEU A 92 8.53 0.76 9.31
N ASN A 93 9.78 0.68 9.78
CA ASN A 93 10.87 1.53 9.30
C ASN A 93 11.43 1.06 7.94
N LYS A 94 11.09 -0.16 7.51
CA LYS A 94 11.51 -0.78 6.25
C LYS A 94 10.33 -1.31 5.45
N THR A 95 9.15 -0.75 5.67
CA THR A 95 7.94 -1.10 4.93
C THR A 95 7.53 0.05 4.02
N ALA A 96 7.29 -0.26 2.75
CA ALA A 96 6.72 0.66 1.79
C ALA A 96 5.35 0.17 1.33
N LEU A 97 4.42 1.09 1.13
CA LEU A 97 3.11 0.78 0.56
C LEU A 97 3.06 1.26 -0.88
N VAL A 98 2.44 0.46 -1.76
CA VAL A 98 2.24 0.84 -3.15
C VAL A 98 0.83 0.51 -3.62
N ILE A 99 0.25 1.45 -4.35
CA ILE A 99 -1.09 1.36 -4.92
C ILE A 99 -1.07 2.00 -6.31
N THR A 100 -1.93 1.51 -7.20
CA THR A 100 -2.11 2.07 -8.54
C THR A 100 -2.79 3.43 -8.49
N GLN A 101 -2.34 4.36 -9.35
CA GLN A 101 -2.98 5.66 -9.57
C GLN A 101 -3.61 5.66 -10.96
N THR A 102 -4.94 5.75 -11.06
CA THR A 102 -5.65 5.68 -12.34
C THR A 102 -5.69 7.01 -13.10
N GLY A 103 -5.61 8.15 -12.41
CA GLY A 103 -5.58 9.48 -13.02
C GLY A 103 -6.85 9.92 -13.77
N GLY A 104 -7.85 9.05 -13.93
CA GLY A 104 -9.14 9.35 -14.59
C GLY A 104 -10.23 9.83 -13.64
N GLY A 105 -11.46 9.96 -14.16
CA GLY A 105 -12.63 10.47 -13.44
C GLY A 105 -13.26 9.52 -12.39
N CYS A 106 -12.68 8.32 -12.21
CA CYS A 106 -13.14 7.39 -11.18
C CYS A 106 -12.66 7.80 -9.78
N ARG A 107 -13.39 7.39 -8.72
CA ARG A 107 -12.99 7.57 -7.32
C ARG A 107 -11.67 6.89 -6.95
N ALA A 108 -11.22 5.90 -7.74
CA ALA A 108 -9.90 5.26 -7.60
C ALA A 108 -8.74 6.26 -7.58
N SER A 109 -8.86 7.38 -8.29
CA SER A 109 -7.85 8.45 -8.31
C SER A 109 -7.61 9.08 -6.93
N ASN A 110 -8.56 8.95 -6.00
CA ASN A 110 -8.47 9.50 -4.65
C ASN A 110 -7.81 8.56 -3.64
N TYR A 111 -7.57 7.28 -3.98
CA TYR A 111 -7.17 6.27 -2.98
C TYR A 111 -5.81 6.61 -2.36
N ILE A 112 -4.85 7.09 -3.15
CA ILE A 112 -3.55 7.52 -2.62
C ILE A 112 -3.68 8.68 -1.62
N HIS A 113 -4.64 9.58 -1.84
CA HIS A 113 -4.85 10.74 -0.99
C HIS A 113 -5.47 10.29 0.34
N LEU A 114 -6.50 9.46 0.27
CA LEU A 114 -7.16 8.88 1.43
C LEU A 114 -6.18 8.01 2.25
N LEU A 115 -5.39 7.15 1.61
CA LEU A 115 -4.37 6.34 2.28
C LEU A 115 -3.35 7.22 3.03
N ARG A 116 -2.85 8.29 2.41
CA ARG A 116 -1.94 9.22 3.09
C ARG A 116 -2.57 9.93 4.27
N LYS A 117 -3.89 10.19 4.23
CA LYS A 117 -4.62 10.78 5.36
C LYS A 117 -4.80 9.77 6.50
N ALA A 118 -5.03 8.50 6.18
CA ALA A 118 -5.15 7.41 7.15
C ALA A 118 -3.83 7.10 7.89
N LEU A 119 -2.69 7.38 7.27
CA LEU A 119 -1.35 7.12 7.83
C LEU A 119 -0.74 8.32 8.59
N LYS A 120 -1.48 9.41 8.76
CA LYS A 120 -1.08 10.56 9.57
C LYS A 120 -1.59 10.41 10.99
#